data_AF-A0A3A6PWZ6-F1
#
_entry.id   AF-A0A3A6PWZ6-F1
#
_cell.length_a   1.000
_cell.length_b   1.000
_cell.length_c   1.000
_cell.angle_alpha   90.00
_cell.angle_beta   90.00
_cell.angle_gamma   90.00
#
_symmetry.space_group_name_H-M   'P 1'
#
loop_
_entity.id
_entity.type
_entity.pdbx_description
1 polymer ?
#
loop_
_entity_poly.entity_id
_entity_poly.type
_entity_poly.pdbx_seq_one_letter_code
_entity_poly.pdbx_strand_id
1 'polypeptide(L)'
;MSGNTSVDYDDPPTEMAEVAVDELTDDLLDAINRPKQSTVDERGSDGLMSPLSLPGFGEECHDDTLIYYCTHCGSTVEMSHTCYKSECPDCAPMWDIDKAENGVARLQTVAKRMSGKMGGVSIKKHHLVMSPPEDWVLEAANPIDKTFDVIGDIMDLLNVEGLRFYHGWRGRDGDDLDAWRGRLFQGRGFENDVRHELTPGPHFHIICAGPYVPGGEVTKRIEEETGWLIKRVTKGGDESSCNKSLPTMQDVAHAMTYCLSHTSIRMGEGDDNNNAQYRPHGQLWHDHKKVTVYDNTRRKAEHAVREAAPKTLGVNRNNLRCGTPLPSDEQPDESVDPSKSFDDYADSGDGDTANGNDTDHDHADDHDHDGESACNAPIKPIWEAEDLLEDEQWVEDATYSDQLRRAFEEWESQGDYDNPPPSPMVDAFV
;
A
#
# COMPACT_ATOMS: atom_id res chain seq x y z
N MET A 1 1.18 -11.41 -29.15
CA MET A 1 2.55 -11.88 -29.45
C MET A 1 3.36 -11.67 -28.19
N SER A 2 3.52 -12.70 -27.36
CA SER A 2 4.35 -12.64 -26.16
C SER A 2 5.81 -12.81 -26.58
N GLY A 3 6.46 -11.70 -26.91
CA GLY A 3 7.91 -11.67 -27.03
C GLY A 3 8.50 -12.10 -25.69
N ASN A 4 9.31 -13.14 -25.71
CA ASN A 4 10.07 -13.58 -24.56
C ASN A 4 11.20 -12.56 -24.35
N THR A 5 10.88 -11.41 -23.76
CA THR A 5 11.87 -10.43 -23.30
C THR A 5 12.42 -10.94 -21.97
N SER A 6 13.42 -11.81 -22.03
CA SER A 6 14.31 -11.93 -20.88
C SER A 6 14.97 -10.57 -20.73
N VAL A 7 14.56 -9.80 -19.72
CA VAL A 7 15.34 -8.66 -19.26
C VAL A 7 16.69 -9.24 -18.84
N ASP A 8 17.70 -9.08 -19.69
CA ASP A 8 19.08 -9.37 -19.32
C ASP A 8 19.44 -8.32 -18.29
N TYR A 9 19.53 -8.73 -17.03
CA TYR A 9 20.04 -7.90 -15.94
C TYR A 9 21.56 -7.71 -16.06
N ASP A 10 22.08 -7.53 -17.26
CA ASP A 10 23.50 -7.39 -17.51
C ASP A 10 23.95 -6.02 -16.99
N ASP A 11 24.36 -6.03 -15.72
CA ASP A 11 24.99 -4.95 -14.95
C ASP A 11 24.17 -3.65 -14.88
N PRO A 12 22.97 -3.67 -14.25
CA PRO A 12 22.16 -2.47 -14.12
C PRO A 12 22.85 -1.43 -13.22
N PRO A 13 22.69 -0.13 -13.49
CA PRO A 13 23.30 0.90 -12.67
C PRO A 13 22.80 0.82 -11.22
N THR A 14 23.73 0.99 -10.28
CA THR A 14 23.49 0.98 -8.85
C THR A 14 23.55 2.40 -8.25
N GLU A 15 24.13 3.33 -9.01
CA GLU A 15 24.25 4.75 -8.71
C GLU A 15 24.24 5.63 -9.98
N MET A 16 24.09 6.94 -9.81
CA MET A 16 23.97 7.89 -10.93
C MET A 16 25.22 7.91 -11.83
N ALA A 17 26.40 7.69 -11.28
CA ALA A 17 27.66 7.74 -12.04
C ALA A 17 27.78 6.62 -13.09
N GLU A 18 27.00 5.54 -12.93
CA GLU A 18 26.96 4.39 -13.83
C GLU A 18 25.89 4.56 -14.92
N VAL A 19 25.01 5.56 -14.79
CA VAL A 19 23.91 5.79 -15.74
C VAL A 19 24.43 6.45 -17.01
N ALA A 20 24.24 5.79 -18.16
CA ALA A 20 24.39 6.41 -19.47
C ALA A 20 23.20 7.34 -19.73
N VAL A 21 23.30 8.59 -19.24
CA VAL A 21 22.20 9.58 -19.21
C VAL A 21 21.54 9.74 -20.57
N ASP A 22 22.31 9.96 -21.63
CA ASP A 22 21.75 10.20 -22.96
C ASP A 22 21.00 8.98 -23.51
N GLU A 23 21.61 7.79 -23.44
CA GLU A 23 21.00 6.54 -23.92
C GLU A 23 19.71 6.21 -23.16
N LEU A 24 19.74 6.29 -21.83
CA LEU A 24 18.57 6.02 -21.02
C LEU A 24 17.46 7.04 -21.25
N THR A 25 17.80 8.33 -21.39
CA THR A 25 16.81 9.37 -21.70
C THR A 25 16.17 9.10 -23.06
N ASP A 26 16.95 8.79 -24.09
CA ASP A 26 16.43 8.51 -25.43
C ASP A 26 15.50 7.29 -25.43
N ASP A 27 15.87 6.20 -24.73
CA ASP A 27 15.04 5.00 -24.60
C ASP A 27 13.71 5.28 -23.87
N LEU A 28 13.75 6.12 -22.82
CA LEU A 28 12.55 6.52 -22.07
C LEU A 28 11.62 7.41 -22.92
N LEU A 29 12.19 8.34 -23.69
CA LEU A 29 11.44 9.16 -24.64
C LEU A 29 10.79 8.29 -25.71
N ASP A 30 11.51 7.30 -26.24
CA ASP A 30 10.98 6.35 -27.20
C ASP A 30 9.82 5.52 -26.62
N ALA A 31 9.92 5.07 -25.37
CA ALA A 31 8.82 4.37 -24.69
C ALA A 31 7.57 5.25 -24.52
N ILE A 32 7.75 6.51 -24.11
CA ILE A 32 6.66 7.50 -23.93
C ILE A 32 6.01 7.88 -25.26
N ASN A 33 6.79 8.03 -26.33
CA ASN A 33 6.30 8.47 -27.64
C ASN A 33 5.77 7.33 -28.54
N ARG A 34 6.01 6.08 -28.15
CA ARG A 34 5.54 4.87 -28.86
C ARG A 34 4.02 4.78 -29.05
N PRO A 35 3.17 4.99 -28.02
CA PRO A 35 1.72 4.95 -28.22
C PRO A 35 1.26 6.07 -29.14
N LYS A 36 0.27 5.79 -29.98
CA LYS A 36 -0.31 6.81 -30.86
C LYS A 36 -1.14 7.80 -30.02
N GLN A 37 -0.68 9.03 -29.97
CA GLN A 37 -1.35 10.14 -29.29
C GLN A 37 -2.37 10.82 -30.24
N SER A 38 -3.35 11.49 -29.66
CA SER A 38 -4.40 12.26 -30.32
C SER A 38 -4.53 13.61 -29.63
N THR A 39 -5.42 14.48 -30.12
CA THR A 39 -5.86 15.67 -29.37
C THR A 39 -7.25 15.50 -28.76
N VAL A 40 -7.57 16.31 -27.74
CA VAL A 40 -8.93 16.41 -27.18
C VAL A 40 -9.93 16.85 -28.25
N ASP A 41 -9.52 17.71 -29.20
CA ASP A 41 -10.37 18.15 -30.30
C ASP A 41 -10.76 17.01 -31.26
N GLU A 42 -9.90 16.00 -31.42
CA GLU A 42 -10.11 14.89 -32.35
C GLU A 42 -10.88 13.71 -31.75
N ARG A 43 -10.63 13.35 -30.47
CA ARG A 43 -11.29 12.21 -29.80
C ARG A 43 -12.27 12.61 -28.69
N GLY A 44 -12.35 13.89 -28.34
CA GLY A 44 -13.09 14.31 -27.16
C GLY A 44 -12.54 13.67 -25.88
N SER A 45 -13.43 13.40 -24.92
CA SER A 45 -13.07 12.77 -23.64
C SER A 45 -12.71 11.29 -23.75
N ASP A 46 -13.02 10.62 -24.87
CA ASP A 46 -12.86 9.16 -25.01
C ASP A 46 -11.39 8.71 -25.08
N GLY A 47 -10.49 9.64 -25.43
CA GLY A 47 -9.05 9.38 -25.41
C GLY A 47 -8.38 9.72 -24.06
N LEU A 48 -9.10 10.35 -23.13
CA LEU A 48 -8.60 10.68 -21.80
C LEU A 48 -8.75 9.48 -20.85
N MET A 49 -7.91 9.45 -19.81
CA MET A 49 -8.07 8.49 -18.73
C MET A 49 -9.18 8.95 -17.79
N SER A 50 -10.23 8.14 -17.66
CA SER A 50 -11.33 8.39 -16.72
C SER A 50 -10.83 8.31 -15.27
N PRO A 51 -11.23 9.23 -14.38
CA PRO A 51 -10.76 9.21 -13.01
C PRO A 51 -11.32 8.03 -12.19
N LEU A 52 -12.41 7.40 -12.66
CA LEU A 52 -13.11 6.28 -12.03
C LEU A 52 -13.60 6.58 -10.60
N SER A 53 -14.16 5.56 -9.92
CA SER A 53 -14.62 5.67 -8.53
C SER A 53 -13.45 5.56 -7.55
N LEU A 54 -13.65 6.01 -6.31
CA LEU A 54 -12.71 5.82 -5.21
C LEU A 54 -13.18 4.68 -4.28
N PRO A 55 -12.27 4.03 -3.54
CA PRO A 55 -12.63 3.03 -2.54
C PRO A 55 -13.55 3.60 -1.45
N GLY A 56 -14.44 2.77 -0.94
CA GLY A 56 -15.33 3.12 0.17
C GLY A 56 -16.51 4.04 -0.15
N PHE A 57 -16.86 4.23 -1.43
CA PHE A 57 -18.02 5.02 -1.86
C PHE A 57 -19.09 4.23 -2.65
N GLY A 58 -19.07 2.91 -2.56
CA GLY A 58 -20.10 2.02 -3.08
C GLY A 58 -21.21 1.75 -2.07
N GLU A 59 -21.86 0.59 -2.21
CA GLU A 59 -22.93 0.16 -1.31
C GLU A 59 -22.38 -0.51 -0.05
N GLU A 60 -23.03 -0.25 1.08
CA GLU A 60 -22.72 -0.91 2.36
C GLU A 60 -23.12 -2.40 2.30
N CYS A 61 -22.29 -3.26 2.88
CA CYS A 61 -22.71 -4.63 3.16
C CYS A 61 -23.44 -4.65 4.51
N HIS A 62 -24.74 -4.93 4.49
CA HIS A 62 -25.51 -5.16 5.71
C HIS A 62 -25.34 -6.61 6.15
N ASP A 63 -24.38 -6.88 7.03
CA ASP A 63 -24.17 -8.24 7.54
C ASP A 63 -24.07 -8.32 9.06
N ASP A 64 -24.33 -9.55 9.52
CA ASP A 64 -24.30 -9.97 10.91
C ASP A 64 -22.89 -9.86 11.53
N THR A 65 -22.83 -9.90 12.85
CA THR A 65 -21.56 -9.92 13.61
C THR A 65 -20.87 -11.27 13.48
N LEU A 66 -19.56 -11.25 13.20
CA LEU A 66 -18.69 -12.42 13.13
C LEU A 66 -17.65 -12.41 14.23
N ILE A 67 -17.19 -13.61 14.61
CA ILE A 67 -16.11 -13.77 15.57
C ILE A 67 -14.77 -13.62 14.83
N TYR A 68 -13.88 -12.83 15.42
CA TYR A 68 -12.48 -12.72 15.07
C TYR A 68 -11.63 -13.23 16.23
N TYR A 69 -10.40 -13.65 15.94
CA TYR A 69 -9.44 -14.13 16.92
C TYR A 69 -8.09 -13.41 16.77
N CYS A 70 -7.39 -13.27 17.89
CA CYS A 70 -6.04 -12.74 17.93
C CYS A 70 -5.00 -13.80 17.53
N THR A 71 -4.16 -13.50 16.53
CA THR A 71 -3.15 -14.44 16.01
C THR A 71 -1.97 -14.69 16.95
N HIS A 72 -1.86 -13.94 18.05
CA HIS A 72 -0.81 -14.13 19.06
C HIS A 72 -1.36 -14.80 20.31
N CYS A 73 -2.37 -14.21 20.96
CA CYS A 73 -2.84 -14.72 22.24
C CYS A 73 -4.10 -15.60 22.11
N GLY A 74 -4.76 -15.69 20.97
CA GLY A 74 -5.97 -16.50 20.79
C GLY A 74 -7.25 -15.89 21.34
N SER A 75 -7.23 -14.68 21.91
CA SER A 75 -8.46 -14.03 22.41
C SER A 75 -9.44 -13.78 21.27
N THR A 76 -10.73 -13.95 21.51
CA THR A 76 -11.78 -13.70 20.50
C THR A 76 -12.52 -12.38 20.74
N VAL A 77 -13.01 -11.77 19.66
CA VAL A 77 -13.80 -10.54 19.65
C VAL A 77 -14.89 -10.63 18.60
N GLU A 78 -16.08 -10.13 18.92
CA GLU A 78 -17.16 -9.99 17.94
C GLU A 78 -17.05 -8.65 17.21
N MET A 79 -17.13 -8.69 15.89
CA MET A 79 -17.08 -7.50 15.04
C MET A 79 -18.06 -7.67 13.88
N SER A 80 -18.48 -6.56 13.26
CA SER A 80 -19.28 -6.64 12.04
C SER A 80 -18.55 -7.45 10.96
N HIS A 81 -19.29 -8.25 10.19
CA HIS A 81 -18.76 -8.92 9.02
C HIS A 81 -18.10 -7.92 8.07
N THR A 82 -16.97 -8.33 7.49
CA THR A 82 -16.28 -7.58 6.46
C THR A 82 -16.36 -8.32 5.13
N CYS A 83 -16.98 -7.72 4.11
CA CYS A 83 -17.08 -8.31 2.77
C CYS A 83 -15.78 -8.20 1.95
N TYR A 84 -14.76 -7.52 2.48
CA TYR A 84 -13.46 -7.25 1.82
C TYR A 84 -13.57 -6.65 0.41
N LYS A 85 -14.68 -5.98 0.06
CA LYS A 85 -14.84 -5.27 -1.20
C LYS A 85 -14.27 -3.86 -1.11
N SER A 86 -13.53 -3.42 -2.13
CA SER A 86 -12.95 -2.06 -2.19
C SER A 86 -13.98 -0.94 -2.19
N GLU A 87 -15.19 -1.19 -2.71
CA GLU A 87 -16.23 -0.16 -2.80
C GLU A 87 -17.03 0.00 -1.50
N CYS A 88 -17.15 -1.05 -0.70
CA CYS A 88 -17.97 -1.02 0.51
C CYS A 88 -17.36 -0.04 1.53
N PRO A 89 -18.10 0.99 1.98
CA PRO A 89 -17.59 1.99 2.92
C PRO A 89 -16.99 1.40 4.19
N ASP A 90 -17.64 0.37 4.74
CA ASP A 90 -17.22 -0.27 5.99
C ASP A 90 -16.04 -1.26 5.83
N CYS A 91 -15.86 -1.82 4.62
CA CYS A 91 -14.93 -2.92 4.38
C CYS A 91 -13.71 -2.53 3.56
N ALA A 92 -13.75 -1.40 2.85
CA ALA A 92 -12.65 -0.92 2.04
C ALA A 92 -11.32 -0.77 2.84
N PRO A 93 -11.30 -0.37 4.12
CA PRO A 93 -10.05 -0.38 4.90
C PRO A 93 -9.47 -1.78 5.09
N MET A 94 -10.31 -2.79 5.30
CA MET A 94 -9.86 -4.18 5.45
C MET A 94 -9.39 -4.78 4.13
N TRP A 95 -10.07 -4.43 3.03
CA TRP A 95 -9.60 -4.74 1.68
C TRP A 95 -8.21 -4.15 1.42
N ASP A 96 -8.01 -2.87 1.76
CA ASP A 96 -6.72 -2.18 1.60
C ASP A 96 -5.61 -2.92 2.36
N ILE A 97 -5.86 -3.23 3.64
CA ILE A 97 -4.93 -3.97 4.51
C ILE A 97 -4.59 -5.33 3.90
N ASP A 98 -5.58 -6.15 3.53
CA ASP A 98 -5.35 -7.46 2.92
C ASP A 98 -4.48 -7.37 1.65
N LYS A 99 -4.78 -6.40 0.76
CA LYS A 99 -3.99 -6.23 -0.48
C LYS A 99 -2.59 -5.69 -0.19
N ALA A 100 -2.44 -4.78 0.77
CA ALA A 100 -1.16 -4.24 1.16
C ALA A 100 -0.25 -5.31 1.76
N GLU A 101 -0.76 -6.19 2.63
CA GLU A 101 -0.01 -7.28 3.26
C GLU A 101 0.65 -8.18 2.20
N ASN A 102 -0.14 -8.60 1.21
CA ASN A 102 0.31 -9.42 0.10
C ASN A 102 1.36 -8.71 -0.75
N GLY A 103 1.12 -7.44 -1.10
CA GLY A 103 2.05 -6.62 -1.88
C GLY A 103 3.40 -6.41 -1.17
N VAL A 104 3.38 -6.06 0.12
CA VAL A 104 4.57 -5.82 0.94
C VAL A 104 5.41 -7.09 1.07
N ALA A 105 4.78 -8.22 1.38
CA ALA A 105 5.47 -9.51 1.52
C ALA A 105 6.09 -9.97 0.20
N ARG A 106 5.36 -9.79 -0.91
CA ARG A 106 5.84 -10.12 -2.27
C ARG A 106 7.02 -9.24 -2.66
N LEU A 107 6.92 -7.93 -2.48
CA LEU A 107 8.00 -6.99 -2.81
C LEU A 107 9.29 -7.29 -2.06
N GLN A 108 9.20 -7.59 -0.75
CA GLN A 108 10.37 -8.00 0.04
C GLN A 108 11.04 -9.24 -0.52
N THR A 109 10.25 -10.21 -0.99
CA THR A 109 10.77 -11.46 -1.55
C THR A 109 11.39 -11.22 -2.93
N VAL A 110 10.75 -10.42 -3.79
CA VAL A 110 11.29 -10.01 -5.09
C VAL A 110 12.63 -9.31 -4.92
N ALA A 111 12.74 -8.34 -4.01
CA ALA A 111 13.99 -7.62 -3.76
C ALA A 111 15.14 -8.56 -3.35
N LYS A 112 14.89 -9.53 -2.46
CA LYS A 112 15.88 -10.55 -2.07
C LYS A 112 16.30 -11.43 -3.25
N ARG A 113 15.35 -11.86 -4.08
CA ARG A 113 15.60 -12.74 -5.23
C ARG A 113 16.37 -12.00 -6.33
N MET A 114 16.02 -10.75 -6.57
CA MET A 114 16.71 -9.87 -7.50
C MET A 114 18.17 -9.65 -7.06
N SER A 115 18.41 -9.36 -5.78
CA SER A 115 19.76 -9.26 -5.21
C SER A 115 20.58 -10.53 -5.45
N GLY A 116 19.99 -11.70 -5.17
CA GLY A 116 20.66 -12.99 -5.40
C GLY A 116 20.96 -13.29 -6.87
N LYS A 117 20.08 -12.91 -7.80
CA LYS A 117 20.32 -13.04 -9.26
C LYS A 117 21.44 -12.12 -9.73
N MET A 118 21.53 -10.92 -9.18
CA MET A 118 22.53 -9.90 -9.52
C MET A 118 23.81 -10.04 -8.67
N GLY A 119 24.20 -11.25 -8.26
CA GLY A 119 25.47 -11.48 -7.57
C GLY A 119 25.60 -10.79 -6.19
N GLY A 120 24.48 -10.46 -5.53
CA GLY A 120 24.48 -9.81 -4.22
C GLY A 120 24.39 -8.28 -4.26
N VAL A 121 24.08 -7.67 -5.41
CA VAL A 121 23.81 -6.23 -5.51
C VAL A 121 22.71 -5.81 -4.53
N SER A 122 22.88 -4.64 -3.90
CA SER A 122 21.91 -4.09 -2.97
C SER A 122 20.65 -3.63 -3.71
N ILE A 123 19.54 -4.33 -3.50
CA ILE A 123 18.24 -3.95 -4.06
C ILE A 123 17.50 -3.03 -3.10
N LYS A 124 17.16 -1.86 -3.61
CA LYS A 124 16.41 -0.84 -2.89
C LYS A 124 14.94 -0.92 -3.26
N LYS A 125 14.07 -0.40 -2.40
CA LYS A 125 12.64 -0.29 -2.65
C LYS A 125 12.28 1.16 -2.89
N HIS A 126 11.50 1.48 -3.89
CA HIS A 126 11.24 2.86 -4.29
C HIS A 126 9.74 3.12 -4.31
N HIS A 127 9.38 4.37 -3.99
CA HIS A 127 8.06 4.93 -4.25
C HIS A 127 8.22 5.98 -5.35
N LEU A 128 7.65 5.71 -6.52
CA LEU A 128 7.68 6.64 -7.64
C LEU A 128 6.30 7.19 -7.90
N VAL A 129 6.25 8.41 -8.43
CA VAL A 129 5.09 9.01 -9.07
C VAL A 129 5.45 9.21 -10.53
N MET A 130 4.62 8.69 -11.41
CA MET A 130 4.66 8.97 -12.85
C MET A 130 3.35 9.64 -13.23
N SER A 131 3.42 10.90 -13.66
CA SER A 131 2.25 11.66 -14.09
C SER A 131 2.40 12.03 -15.56
N PRO A 132 1.49 11.57 -16.45
CA PRO A 132 1.42 12.11 -17.79
C PRO A 132 1.00 13.59 -17.77
N PRO A 133 1.27 14.34 -18.86
CA PRO A 133 0.79 15.71 -19.00
C PRO A 133 -0.75 15.74 -19.12
N GLU A 134 -1.35 16.90 -18.84
CA GLU A 134 -2.81 17.08 -18.85
C GLU A 134 -3.47 16.79 -20.21
N ASP A 135 -2.72 16.98 -21.30
CA ASP A 135 -3.14 16.75 -22.67
C ASP A 135 -2.79 15.34 -23.19
N TRP A 136 -2.43 14.42 -22.29
CA TRP A 136 -2.20 13.01 -22.63
C TRP A 136 -3.49 12.31 -23.08
N VAL A 137 -3.73 12.35 -24.38
CA VAL A 137 -4.87 11.74 -25.06
C VAL A 137 -4.36 10.65 -25.99
N LEU A 138 -4.87 9.42 -25.83
CA LEU A 138 -4.41 8.27 -26.61
C LEU A 138 -5.45 7.82 -27.63
N GLU A 139 -4.97 7.36 -28.80
CA GLU A 139 -5.75 6.57 -29.75
C GLU A 139 -5.88 5.09 -29.31
N ALA A 140 -6.36 4.87 -28.08
CA ALA A 140 -6.62 3.55 -27.53
C ALA A 140 -8.10 3.35 -27.16
N ALA A 141 -8.59 2.10 -27.23
CA ALA A 141 -9.92 1.77 -26.71
C ALA A 141 -9.97 1.88 -25.18
N ASN A 142 -8.84 1.62 -24.51
CA ASN A 142 -8.67 1.81 -23.08
C ASN A 142 -7.35 2.59 -22.82
N PRO A 143 -7.42 3.93 -22.71
CA PRO A 143 -6.25 4.78 -22.45
C PRO A 143 -5.51 4.43 -21.16
N ILE A 144 -6.21 3.95 -20.13
CA ILE A 144 -5.60 3.54 -18.85
C ILE A 144 -4.71 2.32 -19.08
N ASP A 145 -5.21 1.27 -19.73
CA ASP A 145 -4.41 0.07 -20.04
C ASP A 145 -3.18 0.42 -20.87
N LYS A 146 -3.35 1.27 -21.89
CA LYS A 146 -2.25 1.67 -22.75
C LYS A 146 -1.19 2.49 -22.01
N THR A 147 -1.61 3.31 -21.04
CA THR A 147 -0.68 4.06 -20.19
C THR A 147 0.04 3.15 -19.19
N PHE A 148 -0.62 2.10 -18.67
CA PHE A 148 0.05 1.05 -17.90
C PHE A 148 1.12 0.30 -18.71
N ASP A 149 0.92 0.08 -20.02
CA ASP A 149 1.97 -0.49 -20.89
C ASP A 149 3.20 0.42 -20.93
N VAL A 150 3.00 1.73 -21.17
CA VAL A 150 4.09 2.72 -21.20
C VAL A 150 4.86 2.72 -19.89
N ILE A 151 4.16 2.71 -18.76
CA ILE A 151 4.79 2.65 -17.44
C ILE A 151 5.54 1.32 -17.24
N GLY A 152 5.04 0.23 -17.80
CA GLY A 152 5.77 -1.05 -17.82
C GLY A 152 7.07 -0.96 -18.60
N ASP A 153 7.03 -0.39 -19.80
CA ASP A 153 8.21 -0.17 -20.63
C ASP A 153 9.24 0.70 -19.88
N ILE A 154 8.80 1.77 -19.20
CA ILE A 154 9.65 2.60 -18.34
C ILE A 154 10.24 1.77 -17.19
N MET A 155 9.43 0.95 -16.50
CA MET A 155 9.91 0.12 -15.39
C MET A 155 10.96 -0.92 -15.83
N ASP A 156 10.79 -1.52 -17.00
CA ASP A 156 11.75 -2.44 -17.60
C ASP A 156 13.09 -1.72 -17.87
N LEU A 157 13.06 -0.53 -18.48
CA LEU A 157 14.25 0.30 -18.71
C LEU A 157 14.96 0.72 -17.41
N LEU A 158 14.18 0.94 -16.36
CA LEU A 158 14.70 1.26 -15.02
C LEU A 158 15.15 0.03 -14.21
N ASN A 159 15.01 -1.18 -14.75
CA ASN A 159 15.30 -2.44 -14.05
C ASN A 159 14.59 -2.55 -12.69
N VAL A 160 13.31 -2.14 -12.63
CA VAL A 160 12.50 -2.21 -11.41
C VAL A 160 11.30 -3.16 -11.57
N GLU A 161 10.95 -3.86 -10.51
CA GLU A 161 9.77 -4.74 -10.46
C GLU A 161 8.88 -4.42 -9.25
N GLY A 162 7.57 -4.51 -9.40
CA GLY A 162 6.67 -4.08 -8.32
C GLY A 162 5.21 -3.98 -8.70
N LEU A 163 4.51 -3.08 -8.01
CA LEU A 163 3.11 -2.75 -8.25
C LEU A 163 2.99 -1.31 -8.74
N ARG A 164 2.10 -1.09 -9.71
CA ARG A 164 1.74 0.21 -10.26
C ARG A 164 0.27 0.47 -9.98
N PHE A 165 -0.05 1.61 -9.40
CA PHE A 165 -1.38 2.01 -8.96
C PHE A 165 -1.84 3.20 -9.80
N TYR A 166 -3.02 3.12 -10.40
CA TYR A 166 -3.62 4.23 -11.12
C TYR A 166 -4.50 5.05 -10.18
N HIS A 167 -4.29 6.35 -10.21
CA HIS A 167 -5.03 7.33 -9.44
C HIS A 167 -5.60 8.39 -10.36
N GLY A 168 -6.92 8.44 -10.43
CA GLY A 168 -7.65 9.34 -11.31
C GLY A 168 -7.90 10.73 -10.73
N TRP A 169 -7.83 10.86 -9.41
CA TRP A 169 -8.18 12.07 -8.68
C TRP A 169 -6.97 12.70 -8.00
N ARG A 170 -6.97 14.03 -7.94
CA ARG A 170 -6.07 14.85 -7.13
C ARG A 170 -6.89 15.84 -6.30
N GLY A 171 -6.34 16.30 -5.20
CA GLY A 171 -6.84 17.44 -4.45
C GLY A 171 -6.82 18.70 -5.29
N ARG A 172 -7.87 19.50 -5.15
CA ARG A 172 -8.02 20.77 -5.85
C ARG A 172 -7.01 21.82 -5.40
N ASP A 173 -6.65 21.81 -4.12
CA ASP A 173 -5.85 22.85 -3.49
C ASP A 173 -4.34 22.52 -3.45
N GLY A 174 -3.91 21.51 -4.21
CA GLY A 174 -2.51 21.11 -4.29
C GLY A 174 -2.21 19.83 -3.50
N ASP A 175 -1.05 19.79 -2.85
CA ASP A 175 -0.43 18.57 -2.31
C ASP A 175 -1.38 17.72 -1.44
N ASP A 176 -1.58 16.46 -1.84
CA ASP A 176 -2.45 15.48 -1.19
C ASP A 176 -1.74 14.63 -0.14
N LEU A 177 -0.51 15.01 0.25
CA LEU A 177 0.20 14.34 1.34
C LEU A 177 -0.72 14.30 2.58
N ASP A 178 -1.04 13.08 3.00
CA ASP A 178 -1.92 12.73 4.12
C ASP A 178 -3.38 13.24 4.07
N ALA A 179 -3.76 14.04 3.08
CA ALA A 179 -5.13 14.56 2.95
C ALA A 179 -6.17 13.45 2.72
N TRP A 180 -5.78 12.36 2.06
CA TRP A 180 -6.66 11.22 1.76
C TRP A 180 -7.26 10.57 3.01
N ARG A 181 -6.50 10.51 4.11
CA ARG A 181 -6.99 10.02 5.41
C ARG A 181 -8.26 10.74 5.88
N GLY A 182 -8.34 12.06 5.63
CA GLY A 182 -9.49 12.88 6.02
C GLY A 182 -10.66 12.81 5.04
N ARG A 183 -10.43 12.28 3.83
CA ARG A 183 -11.44 12.15 2.77
C ARG A 183 -12.08 10.78 2.75
N LEU A 184 -11.31 9.73 3.03
CA LEU A 184 -11.70 8.35 2.86
C LEU A 184 -11.98 7.67 4.21
N PHE A 185 -12.96 6.77 4.22
CA PHE A 185 -13.28 5.92 5.38
C PHE A 185 -13.71 6.69 6.64
N GLN A 186 -14.14 7.96 6.48
CA GLN A 186 -14.63 8.82 7.56
C GLN A 186 -16.17 8.98 7.56
N GLY A 187 -16.90 8.06 6.90
CA GLY A 187 -18.36 8.15 6.76
C GLY A 187 -18.85 9.34 5.93
N ARG A 188 -17.97 9.89 5.08
CA ARG A 188 -18.27 11.01 4.18
C ARG A 188 -18.91 10.51 2.88
N GLY A 189 -19.80 11.30 2.29
CA GLY A 189 -20.41 10.99 0.99
C GLY A 189 -19.55 11.46 -0.18
N PHE A 190 -19.53 10.72 -1.30
CA PHE A 190 -18.74 11.14 -2.47
C PHE A 190 -19.31 12.41 -3.11
N GLU A 191 -20.51 12.33 -3.69
CA GLU A 191 -21.07 13.38 -4.56
C GLU A 191 -21.34 14.71 -3.85
N ASN A 192 -21.74 14.67 -2.58
CA ASN A 192 -22.17 15.86 -1.82
C ASN A 192 -21.07 16.46 -0.94
N ASP A 193 -19.87 15.88 -0.92
CA ASP A 193 -18.81 16.28 0.00
C ASP A 193 -17.42 16.10 -0.65
N VAL A 194 -16.88 14.87 -0.64
CA VAL A 194 -15.49 14.61 -1.06
C VAL A 194 -15.22 15.01 -2.51
N ARG A 195 -16.19 14.81 -3.41
CA ARG A 195 -16.07 15.16 -4.83
C ARG A 195 -15.73 16.64 -5.04
N HIS A 196 -16.17 17.54 -4.15
CA HIS A 196 -15.92 18.98 -4.29
C HIS A 196 -14.50 19.40 -3.95
N GLU A 197 -13.75 18.56 -3.24
CA GLU A 197 -12.32 18.77 -2.93
C GLU A 197 -11.40 18.25 -4.03
N LEU A 198 -11.95 17.53 -5.03
CA LEU A 198 -11.16 16.81 -6.02
C LEU A 198 -11.27 17.40 -7.42
N THR A 199 -10.19 17.21 -8.18
CA THR A 199 -10.12 17.43 -9.63
C THR A 199 -9.63 16.15 -10.31
N PRO A 200 -10.12 15.82 -11.52
CA PRO A 200 -9.47 14.78 -12.33
C PRO A 200 -8.00 15.15 -12.56
N GLY A 201 -7.12 14.18 -12.37
CA GLY A 201 -5.66 14.38 -12.41
C GLY A 201 -4.95 13.04 -12.47
N PRO A 202 -4.98 12.36 -13.63
CA PRO A 202 -4.48 11.00 -13.76
C PRO A 202 -2.99 10.94 -13.44
N HIS A 203 -2.60 10.04 -12.55
CA HIS A 203 -1.21 9.75 -12.20
C HIS A 203 -1.06 8.35 -11.66
N PHE A 204 0.19 7.91 -11.57
CA PHE A 204 0.51 6.56 -11.17
C PHE A 204 1.51 6.57 -10.04
N HIS A 205 1.16 5.89 -8.95
CA HIS A 205 2.11 5.55 -7.92
C HIS A 205 2.71 4.19 -8.21
N ILE A 206 4.01 4.02 -7.93
CA ILE A 206 4.72 2.77 -8.19
C ILE A 206 5.50 2.42 -6.94
N ILE A 207 5.21 1.24 -6.39
CA ILE A 207 5.94 0.66 -5.27
C ILE A 207 6.75 -0.52 -5.83
N CYS A 208 8.05 -0.31 -6.00
CA CYS A 208 8.91 -1.24 -6.73
C CYS A 208 10.24 -1.52 -6.02
N ALA A 209 10.94 -2.54 -6.50
CA ALA A 209 12.27 -2.94 -6.07
C ALA A 209 13.21 -2.90 -7.28
N GLY A 210 14.39 -2.30 -7.10
CA GLY A 210 15.45 -2.27 -8.09
C GLY A 210 16.75 -1.68 -7.53
N PRO A 211 17.87 -1.84 -8.24
CA PRO A 211 19.18 -1.41 -7.77
C PRO A 211 19.26 0.12 -7.61
N TYR A 212 18.68 0.84 -8.57
CA TYR A 212 18.69 2.30 -8.63
C TYR A 212 17.53 2.81 -9.50
N VAL A 213 17.10 4.04 -9.24
CA VAL A 213 16.17 4.77 -10.11
C VAL A 213 16.79 6.14 -10.36
N PRO A 214 17.15 6.49 -11.60
CA PRO A 214 17.76 7.77 -11.89
C PRO A 214 16.77 8.92 -11.62
N GLY A 215 17.33 10.05 -11.22
CA GLY A 215 16.63 11.34 -11.11
C GLY A 215 17.49 12.43 -11.73
N GLY A 216 17.20 13.69 -11.40
CA GLY A 216 18.02 14.81 -11.85
C GLY A 216 17.88 15.02 -13.37
N GLU A 217 19.00 14.97 -14.09
CA GLU A 217 19.03 15.32 -15.52
C GLU A 217 18.12 14.44 -16.38
N VAL A 218 18.09 13.13 -16.12
CA VAL A 218 17.27 12.17 -16.89
C VAL A 218 15.79 12.55 -16.79
N THR A 219 15.28 12.73 -15.57
CA THR A 219 13.86 13.03 -15.33
C THR A 219 13.49 14.44 -15.75
N LYS A 220 14.41 15.41 -15.60
CA LYS A 220 14.20 16.79 -16.06
C LYS A 220 14.04 16.87 -17.57
N ARG A 221 14.91 16.21 -18.33
CA ARG A 221 14.80 16.17 -19.79
C ARG A 221 13.50 15.54 -20.26
N ILE A 222 13.07 14.45 -19.63
CA ILE A 222 11.79 13.81 -19.94
C ILE A 222 10.62 14.77 -19.70
N GLU A 223 10.60 15.47 -18.56
CA GLU A 223 9.57 16.45 -18.24
C GLU A 223 9.58 17.63 -19.22
N GLU A 224 10.76 18.17 -19.55
CA GLU A 224 10.91 19.29 -20.49
C GLU A 224 10.48 18.92 -21.92
N GLU A 225 10.75 17.69 -22.37
CA GLU A 225 10.46 17.25 -23.74
C GLU A 225 9.03 16.71 -23.92
N THR A 226 8.45 16.09 -22.88
CA THR A 226 7.17 15.37 -23.00
C THR A 226 6.09 15.82 -22.03
N GLY A 227 6.42 16.66 -21.05
CA GLY A 227 5.53 17.00 -19.94
C GLY A 227 5.28 15.87 -18.95
N TRP A 228 5.88 14.69 -19.14
CA TRP A 228 5.79 13.60 -18.17
C TRP A 228 6.62 13.89 -16.94
N LEU A 229 5.99 13.88 -15.77
CA LEU A 229 6.66 13.95 -14.50
C LEU A 229 7.03 12.53 -14.04
N ILE A 230 8.32 12.27 -13.85
CA ILE A 230 8.82 11.05 -13.18
C ILE A 230 9.57 11.48 -11.93
N LYS A 231 8.97 11.23 -10.76
CA LYS A 231 9.51 11.69 -9.48
C LYS A 231 9.60 10.55 -8.48
N ARG A 232 10.67 10.52 -7.70
CA ARG A 232 10.74 9.67 -6.50
C ARG A 232 10.12 10.41 -5.32
N VAL A 233 9.22 9.75 -4.60
CA VAL A 233 8.63 10.27 -3.36
C VAL A 233 9.61 10.04 -2.22
N THR A 234 9.96 11.10 -1.52
CA THR A 234 10.95 11.08 -0.43
C THR A 234 10.38 11.75 0.82
N LYS A 235 10.65 11.19 2.00
CA LYS A 235 10.24 11.78 3.28
C LYS A 235 10.95 13.13 3.48
N GLY A 236 10.19 14.22 3.62
CA GLY A 236 10.71 15.55 3.95
C GLY A 236 10.83 16.56 2.80
N GLY A 237 10.30 16.27 1.60
CA GLY A 237 10.14 17.24 0.50
C GLY A 237 11.42 17.77 -0.15
N ASP A 238 12.59 17.57 0.46
CA ASP A 238 13.87 18.06 -0.02
C ASP A 238 14.54 17.04 -0.97
N GLU A 239 14.47 17.33 -2.26
CA GLU A 239 15.14 16.56 -3.33
C GLU A 239 16.67 16.58 -3.20
N SER A 240 17.23 17.54 -2.45
CA SER A 240 18.68 17.77 -2.39
C SER A 240 19.43 16.87 -1.40
N SER A 241 18.73 16.19 -0.49
CA SER A 241 19.38 15.47 0.63
C SER A 241 18.97 14.02 0.85
N CYS A 242 18.04 13.44 0.07
CA CYS A 242 17.60 12.09 0.35
C CYS A 242 17.25 11.23 -0.88
N ASN A 243 18.24 10.47 -1.34
CA ASN A 243 18.12 9.25 -2.16
C ASN A 243 17.33 8.12 -1.45
N LYS A 244 16.38 8.41 -0.56
CA LYS A 244 15.83 7.38 0.34
C LYS A 244 14.66 6.67 -0.32
N SER A 245 15.03 5.62 -1.05
CA SER A 245 14.30 4.37 -1.11
C SER A 245 13.61 4.03 0.22
N LEU A 246 12.43 3.40 0.18
CA LEU A 246 11.66 2.91 1.33
C LEU A 246 12.54 1.93 2.15
N PRO A 247 13.19 2.39 3.24
CA PRO A 247 14.29 1.65 3.83
C PRO A 247 13.79 0.46 4.66
N THR A 248 12.64 0.58 5.30
CA THR A 248 12.06 -0.47 6.14
C THR A 248 10.86 -1.15 5.47
N MET A 249 10.35 -2.21 6.09
CA MET A 249 9.10 -2.84 5.66
C MET A 249 7.89 -1.97 6.04
N GLN A 250 7.99 -1.22 7.13
CA GLN A 250 6.98 -0.26 7.58
C GLN A 250 6.82 0.91 6.60
N ASP A 251 7.92 1.43 6.05
CA ASP A 251 7.85 2.49 5.04
C ASP A 251 7.17 2.00 3.75
N VAL A 252 7.43 0.75 3.36
CA VAL A 252 6.73 0.10 2.24
C VAL A 252 5.26 -0.09 2.55
N ALA A 253 4.95 -0.57 3.75
CA ALA A 253 3.57 -0.75 4.20
C ALA A 253 2.79 0.56 4.14
N HIS A 254 3.34 1.64 4.70
CA HIS A 254 2.74 2.97 4.65
C HIS A 254 2.48 3.45 3.22
N ALA A 255 3.48 3.31 2.33
CA ALA A 255 3.32 3.71 0.94
C ALA A 255 2.29 2.83 0.20
N MET A 256 2.26 1.53 0.47
CA MET A 256 1.34 0.58 -0.14
C MET A 256 -0.11 0.84 0.28
N THR A 257 -0.36 1.00 1.58
CA THR A 257 -1.70 1.35 2.11
C THR A 257 -2.14 2.73 1.63
N TYR A 258 -1.21 3.69 1.53
CA TYR A 258 -1.52 4.99 0.94
C TYR A 258 -1.98 4.82 -0.51
N CYS A 259 -1.24 4.12 -1.36
CA CYS A 259 -1.60 3.94 -2.77
C CYS A 259 -2.88 3.11 -2.98
N LEU A 260 -3.15 2.13 -2.13
CA LEU A 260 -4.39 1.35 -2.23
C LEU A 260 -5.62 2.17 -1.81
N SER A 261 -5.49 3.02 -0.80
CA SER A 261 -6.62 3.73 -0.19
C SER A 261 -7.42 4.56 -1.19
N HIS A 262 -6.74 5.14 -2.18
CA HIS A 262 -7.33 5.99 -3.22
C HIS A 262 -6.98 5.51 -4.63
N THR A 263 -6.68 4.21 -4.78
CA THR A 263 -6.58 3.59 -6.11
C THR A 263 -7.93 3.69 -6.81
N SER A 264 -7.93 4.14 -8.06
CA SER A 264 -9.14 4.23 -8.87
C SER A 264 -9.80 2.86 -9.06
N ILE A 265 -11.11 2.77 -8.86
CA ILE A 265 -11.90 1.54 -8.95
C ILE A 265 -12.81 1.61 -10.17
N ARG A 266 -12.65 0.65 -11.09
CA ARG A 266 -13.64 0.43 -12.16
C ARG A 266 -14.78 -0.38 -11.59
N MET A 267 -15.93 0.26 -11.43
CA MET A 267 -17.17 -0.40 -11.01
C MET A 267 -17.68 -1.27 -12.17
N GLY A 268 -18.01 -2.54 -11.90
CA GLY A 268 -18.72 -3.38 -12.86
C GLY A 268 -20.20 -2.97 -12.97
N GLU A 269 -20.87 -3.41 -14.03
CA GLU A 269 -22.34 -3.36 -14.09
C GLU A 269 -22.90 -4.67 -13.51
N GLY A 270 -23.70 -4.61 -12.44
CA GLY A 270 -24.32 -5.80 -11.82
C GLY A 270 -23.39 -6.54 -10.84
N ASP A 271 -23.41 -7.87 -10.86
CA ASP A 271 -22.57 -8.75 -10.00
C ASP A 271 -21.10 -8.83 -10.46
N ASP A 272 -20.72 -8.10 -11.51
CA ASP A 272 -19.33 -8.05 -11.96
C ASP A 272 -18.45 -7.41 -10.88
N ASN A 273 -17.44 -8.15 -10.42
CA ASN A 273 -16.49 -7.69 -9.42
C ASN A 273 -15.88 -6.33 -9.81
N ASN A 274 -15.91 -5.39 -8.87
CA ASN A 274 -15.18 -4.15 -9.01
C ASN A 274 -13.68 -4.41 -9.17
N ASN A 275 -13.05 -3.61 -10.03
CA ASN A 275 -11.66 -3.81 -10.40
C ASN A 275 -10.82 -2.60 -9.99
N ALA A 276 -10.07 -2.76 -8.90
CA ALA A 276 -9.08 -1.80 -8.47
C ALA A 276 -7.97 -1.69 -9.51
N GLN A 277 -7.71 -0.47 -9.99
CA GLN A 277 -6.77 -0.23 -11.07
C GLN A 277 -5.33 -0.19 -10.56
N TYR A 278 -4.81 -1.35 -10.17
CA TYR A 278 -3.38 -1.55 -9.96
C TYR A 278 -2.92 -2.81 -10.67
N ARG A 279 -1.64 -2.86 -11.05
CA ARG A 279 -1.08 -3.98 -11.81
C ARG A 279 0.30 -4.37 -11.31
N PRO A 280 0.56 -5.66 -11.14
CA PRO A 280 1.93 -6.15 -11.00
C PRO A 280 2.75 -5.88 -12.25
N HIS A 281 4.07 -5.84 -12.07
CA HIS A 281 5.06 -5.73 -13.13
C HIS A 281 6.35 -6.43 -12.72
N GLY A 282 6.98 -7.08 -13.70
CA GLY A 282 8.29 -7.70 -13.53
C GLY A 282 8.27 -9.23 -13.60
N GLN A 283 9.35 -9.79 -14.14
CA GLN A 283 9.49 -11.22 -14.36
C GLN A 283 9.47 -12.01 -13.04
N LEU A 284 10.22 -11.56 -12.02
CA LEU A 284 10.22 -12.20 -10.69
C LEU A 284 8.88 -12.02 -10.00
N TRP A 285 8.22 -10.88 -10.19
CA TRP A 285 6.89 -10.67 -9.62
C TRP A 285 5.90 -11.74 -10.09
N HIS A 286 5.91 -12.08 -11.38
CA HIS A 286 5.01 -13.09 -11.98
C HIS A 286 5.51 -14.55 -11.86
N ASP A 287 6.75 -14.80 -11.45
CA ASP A 287 7.27 -16.17 -11.32
C ASP A 287 6.88 -16.80 -9.97
N HIS A 288 5.62 -17.23 -9.86
CA HIS A 288 5.09 -17.91 -8.66
C HIS A 288 5.80 -19.24 -8.33
N LYS A 289 6.46 -19.86 -9.32
CA LYS A 289 7.20 -21.12 -9.12
C LYS A 289 8.56 -20.89 -8.45
N LYS A 290 9.21 -19.74 -8.71
CA LYS A 290 10.53 -19.44 -8.14
C LYS A 290 10.50 -18.44 -6.99
N VAL A 291 9.44 -17.66 -6.88
CA VAL A 291 9.25 -16.69 -5.81
C VAL A 291 8.12 -17.18 -4.92
N THR A 292 8.49 -17.80 -3.80
CA THR A 292 7.58 -18.19 -2.73
C THR A 292 7.78 -17.23 -1.57
N VAL A 293 6.69 -16.63 -1.09
CA VAL A 293 6.70 -15.79 0.11
C VAL A 293 6.65 -16.72 1.32
N TYR A 294 7.70 -16.73 2.14
CA TYR A 294 7.75 -17.53 3.35
C TYR A 294 6.87 -16.94 4.46
N ASP A 295 6.35 -17.79 5.35
CA ASP A 295 5.44 -17.38 6.43
C ASP A 295 6.05 -16.33 7.34
N ASN A 296 7.37 -16.41 7.60
CA ASN A 296 8.07 -15.40 8.40
C ASN A 296 8.05 -14.00 7.75
N THR A 297 7.99 -13.94 6.42
CA THR A 297 7.99 -12.69 5.65
C THR A 297 6.56 -12.17 5.55
N ARG A 298 5.58 -13.07 5.41
CA ARG A 298 4.16 -12.75 5.49
C ARG A 298 3.79 -12.16 6.86
N ARG A 299 4.17 -12.81 7.96
CA ARG A 299 3.94 -12.33 9.34
C ARG A 299 4.57 -10.95 9.59
N LYS A 300 5.79 -10.71 9.10
CA LYS A 300 6.44 -9.39 9.21
C LYS A 300 5.72 -8.31 8.39
N ALA A 301 5.23 -8.67 7.21
CA ALA A 301 4.46 -7.75 6.37
C ALA A 301 3.10 -7.43 6.99
N GLU A 302 2.39 -8.43 7.50
CA GLU A 302 1.15 -8.30 8.28
C GLU A 302 1.34 -7.34 9.45
N HIS A 303 2.38 -7.57 10.26
CA HIS A 303 2.69 -6.68 11.37
C HIS A 303 2.93 -5.23 10.90
N ALA A 304 3.74 -5.03 9.86
CA ALA A 304 4.08 -3.71 9.34
C ALA A 304 2.84 -2.98 8.77
N VAL A 305 1.99 -3.67 8.01
CA VAL A 305 0.76 -3.10 7.44
C VAL A 305 -0.23 -2.73 8.53
N ARG A 306 -0.48 -3.61 9.50
CA ARG A 306 -1.41 -3.31 10.60
C ARG A 306 -0.90 -2.24 11.55
N GLU A 307 0.39 -1.91 11.50
CA GLU A 307 0.98 -0.79 12.23
C GLU A 307 0.80 0.52 11.46
N ALA A 308 0.99 0.49 10.14
CA ALA A 308 0.85 1.65 9.27
C ALA A 308 -0.61 2.05 9.03
N ALA A 309 -1.50 1.07 8.79
CA ALA A 309 -2.87 1.28 8.32
C ALA A 309 -3.71 2.23 9.20
N PRO A 310 -3.71 2.15 10.56
CA PRO A 310 -4.44 3.14 11.37
C PRO A 310 -3.99 4.58 11.11
N LYS A 311 -2.68 4.78 10.91
CA LYS A 311 -2.07 6.10 10.67
C LYS A 311 -2.38 6.61 9.27
N THR A 312 -2.30 5.72 8.26
CA THR A 312 -2.50 6.07 6.86
C THR A 312 -3.97 6.20 6.47
N LEU A 313 -4.82 5.27 6.93
CA LEU A 313 -6.23 5.19 6.55
C LEU A 313 -7.15 5.95 7.50
N GLY A 314 -6.66 6.34 8.68
CA GLY A 314 -7.47 7.03 9.70
C GLY A 314 -8.52 6.14 10.35
N VAL A 315 -8.31 4.83 10.33
CA VAL A 315 -9.21 3.85 10.96
C VAL A 315 -8.78 3.55 12.39
N ASN A 316 -9.74 3.16 13.23
CA ASN A 316 -9.47 2.84 14.61
C ASN A 316 -8.57 1.59 14.72
N ARG A 317 -7.45 1.72 15.44
CA ARG A 317 -6.51 0.63 15.70
C ARG A 317 -7.18 -0.60 16.34
N ASN A 318 -8.16 -0.38 17.21
CA ASN A 318 -8.87 -1.45 17.91
C ASN A 318 -9.72 -2.31 16.98
N ASN A 319 -10.05 -1.79 15.78
CA ASN A 319 -10.74 -2.57 14.75
C ASN A 319 -9.78 -3.46 13.95
N LEU A 320 -8.46 -3.36 14.19
CA LEU A 320 -7.43 -4.05 13.41
C LEU A 320 -6.51 -4.94 14.25
N ARG A 321 -6.52 -4.75 15.58
CA ARG A 321 -5.58 -5.37 16.52
C ARG A 321 -6.28 -5.78 17.81
N CYS A 322 -5.72 -6.80 18.43
CA CYS A 322 -6.15 -7.31 19.72
C CYS A 322 -5.88 -6.27 20.83
N GLY A 323 -6.93 -5.90 21.55
CA GLY A 323 -6.84 -5.03 22.74
C GLY A 323 -6.74 -5.81 24.06
N THR A 324 -6.68 -7.14 24.02
CA THR A 324 -6.72 -7.99 25.21
C THR A 324 -5.44 -7.77 26.06
N PRO A 325 -5.57 -7.41 27.34
CA PRO A 325 -4.43 -7.32 28.25
C PRO A 325 -3.72 -8.68 28.37
N LEU A 326 -2.39 -8.70 28.38
CA LEU A 326 -1.62 -9.90 28.68
C LEU A 326 -1.25 -9.95 30.17
N PRO A 327 -1.17 -11.14 30.79
CA PRO A 327 -0.61 -11.29 32.13
C PRO A 327 0.80 -10.70 32.20
N SER A 328 1.17 -10.13 33.36
CA SER A 328 2.49 -9.47 33.57
C SER A 328 3.70 -10.35 33.25
N ASP A 329 3.52 -11.67 33.28
CA ASP A 329 4.59 -12.67 33.15
C ASP A 329 4.73 -13.19 31.70
N GLU A 330 3.79 -12.85 30.81
CA GLU A 330 3.72 -13.26 29.39
C GLU A 330 3.85 -12.06 28.45
N GLN A 331 4.57 -11.03 28.89
CA GLN A 331 4.88 -9.91 28.01
C GLN A 331 5.73 -10.42 26.83
N PRO A 332 5.33 -10.11 25.58
CA PRO A 332 6.13 -10.49 24.42
C PRO A 332 7.52 -9.88 24.58
N ASP A 333 8.55 -10.70 24.35
CA ASP A 333 9.96 -10.28 24.38
C ASP A 333 10.11 -8.94 23.62
N GLU A 334 10.50 -7.88 24.33
CA GLU A 334 10.60 -6.48 23.91
C GLU A 334 11.67 -6.25 22.81
N SER A 335 11.71 -7.10 21.79
CA SER A 335 12.52 -6.88 20.59
C SER A 335 11.86 -5.88 19.61
N VAL A 336 10.64 -5.43 19.89
CA VAL A 336 9.97 -4.34 19.17
C VAL A 336 9.30 -3.40 20.17
N ASP A 337 10.09 -2.51 20.76
CA ASP A 337 9.61 -1.40 21.60
C ASP A 337 8.81 -0.39 20.74
N PRO A 338 7.48 -0.29 20.89
CA PRO A 338 6.64 0.61 20.09
C PRO A 338 6.74 2.08 20.54
N SER A 339 7.40 2.36 21.66
CA SER A 339 7.45 3.69 22.29
C SER A 339 8.73 4.46 21.98
N LYS A 340 9.76 3.82 21.39
CA LYS A 340 11.05 4.46 21.09
C LYS A 340 11.25 4.94 19.65
N SER A 341 10.20 5.06 18.83
CA SER A 341 10.34 5.72 17.54
C SER A 341 9.26 6.77 17.28
N PHE A 342 9.73 8.01 17.16
CA PHE A 342 9.07 9.24 16.72
C PHE A 342 8.43 10.08 17.83
N ASP A 343 9.30 10.85 18.49
CA ASP A 343 8.94 12.20 18.93
C ASP A 343 8.56 13.03 17.70
N ASP A 344 7.34 13.54 17.71
CA ASP A 344 6.81 14.53 16.79
C ASP A 344 7.54 15.88 16.97
N TYR A 345 8.79 15.96 16.51
CA TYR A 345 9.42 17.25 16.24
C TYR A 345 8.89 17.79 14.91
N ALA A 346 7.69 18.36 14.97
CA ALA A 346 7.30 19.42 14.06
C ALA A 346 8.18 20.65 14.36
N ASP A 347 9.30 20.72 13.64
CA ASP A 347 10.19 21.87 13.54
C ASP A 347 9.39 23.10 13.11
N SER A 348 8.97 23.88 14.10
CA SER A 348 8.35 25.20 13.92
C SER A 348 9.46 26.25 14.01
N GLY A 349 10.25 26.36 12.95
CA GLY A 349 11.22 27.42 12.77
C GLY A 349 10.56 28.71 12.26
N ASP A 350 10.35 29.66 13.16
CA ASP A 350 10.43 31.12 12.97
C ASP A 350 10.15 31.74 14.36
N GLY A 351 11.03 32.48 15.04
CA GLY A 351 11.79 33.62 14.57
C GLY A 351 11.41 34.81 15.47
N ASP A 352 12.28 35.08 16.46
CA ASP A 352 12.41 36.30 17.28
C ASP A 352 11.19 37.22 17.51
N THR A 353 10.74 37.33 18.77
CA THR A 353 10.55 38.64 19.40
C THR A 353 10.60 38.55 20.92
N ALA A 354 11.54 39.28 21.50
CA ALA A 354 11.70 39.48 22.93
C ALA A 354 10.51 40.25 23.54
N ASN A 355 9.85 39.68 24.55
CA ASN A 355 9.52 40.34 25.81
C ASN A 355 8.79 39.38 26.75
N GLY A 356 9.25 39.33 28.00
CA GLY A 356 8.79 38.36 28.99
C GLY A 356 7.39 38.61 29.55
N ASN A 357 6.86 37.58 30.20
CA ASN A 357 6.35 37.70 31.56
C ASN A 357 6.20 36.28 32.16
N ASP A 358 6.42 36.20 33.46
CA ASP A 358 6.27 35.02 34.30
C ASP A 358 4.89 34.37 34.18
N THR A 359 4.87 33.05 33.97
CA THR A 359 3.79 32.19 34.48
C THR A 359 4.37 30.83 34.81
N ASP A 360 4.43 30.56 36.11
CA ASP A 360 4.61 29.25 36.72
C ASP A 360 3.54 28.27 36.18
N HIS A 361 3.97 27.20 35.51
CA HIS A 361 3.15 26.02 35.32
C HIS A 361 3.86 24.81 35.90
N ASP A 362 3.31 24.39 37.04
CA ASP A 362 3.59 23.15 37.73
C ASP A 362 3.51 21.97 36.75
N HIS A 363 4.67 21.45 36.36
CA HIS A 363 4.78 20.11 35.78
C HIS A 363 4.53 19.11 36.90
N ALA A 364 3.25 18.80 37.10
CA ALA A 364 2.83 17.64 37.86
C ALA A 364 3.35 16.39 37.13
N ASP A 365 4.06 15.58 37.92
CA ASP A 365 4.47 14.21 37.66
C ASP A 365 3.47 13.45 36.79
N ASP A 366 3.85 13.20 35.53
CA ASP A 366 3.22 12.16 34.71
C ASP A 366 3.70 10.82 35.27
N HIS A 367 2.86 10.27 36.15
CA HIS A 367 3.00 8.96 36.71
C HIS A 367 3.09 7.91 35.59
N ASP A 368 4.21 7.17 35.57
CA ASP A 368 4.30 5.83 34.99
C ASP A 368 3.13 5.00 35.52
N HIS A 369 2.05 4.92 34.74
CA HIS A 369 1.03 3.93 34.96
C HIS A 369 1.63 2.57 34.60
N ASP A 370 1.70 1.67 35.59
CA ASP A 370 1.90 0.22 35.46
C ASP A 370 0.76 -0.40 34.63
N GLY A 371 0.61 0.05 33.39
CA GLY A 371 -0.45 -0.32 32.48
C GLY A 371 -0.15 -1.69 31.90
N GLU A 372 -1.05 -2.64 32.15
CA GLU A 372 -1.06 -3.95 31.50
C GLU A 372 -0.86 -3.76 29.99
N SER A 373 0.24 -4.32 29.46
CA SER A 373 0.56 -4.23 28.03
C SER A 373 -0.47 -5.02 27.24
N ALA A 374 -1.28 -4.33 26.43
CA ALA A 374 -2.21 -4.99 25.52
C ALA A 374 -1.47 -5.81 24.47
N CYS A 375 -2.03 -6.96 24.09
CA CYS A 375 -1.43 -7.91 23.14
C CYS A 375 -1.08 -7.27 21.79
N ASN A 376 -1.93 -6.37 21.27
CA ASN A 376 -1.72 -5.60 20.05
C ASN A 376 -1.50 -6.43 18.77
N ALA A 377 -1.60 -7.74 18.82
CA ALA A 377 -1.40 -8.60 17.66
C ALA A 377 -2.56 -8.50 16.65
N PRO A 378 -2.33 -8.89 15.39
CA PRO A 378 -3.37 -8.97 14.37
C PRO A 378 -4.57 -9.78 14.83
N ILE A 379 -5.76 -9.36 14.40
CA ILE A 379 -6.98 -10.17 14.49
C ILE A 379 -7.38 -10.67 13.12
N LYS A 380 -7.86 -11.91 13.08
CA LYS A 380 -8.28 -12.64 11.89
C LYS A 380 -9.66 -13.23 12.08
N PRO A 381 -10.42 -13.44 11.00
CA PRO A 381 -11.74 -14.05 11.11
C PRO A 381 -11.67 -15.50 11.58
N ILE A 382 -12.70 -15.96 12.31
CA ILE A 382 -12.70 -17.29 12.96
C ILE A 382 -12.47 -18.47 12.01
N TRP A 383 -12.89 -18.39 10.75
CA TRP A 383 -12.67 -19.46 9.76
C TRP A 383 -11.21 -19.66 9.36
N GLU A 384 -10.30 -18.72 9.67
CA GLU A 384 -8.85 -18.89 9.49
C GLU A 384 -8.16 -19.49 10.72
N ALA A 385 -8.90 -19.92 11.76
CA ALA A 385 -8.30 -20.41 13.00
C ALA A 385 -7.74 -21.84 12.90
N GLU A 386 -8.18 -22.64 11.92
CA GLU A 386 -7.81 -24.05 11.78
C GLU A 386 -6.29 -24.25 11.74
N ASP A 387 -5.60 -23.55 10.83
CA ASP A 387 -4.14 -23.65 10.67
C ASP A 387 -3.36 -23.35 11.97
N LEU A 388 -3.86 -22.43 12.80
CA LEU A 388 -3.22 -22.08 14.08
C LEU A 388 -3.57 -23.06 15.20
N LEU A 389 -4.79 -23.59 15.20
CA LEU A 389 -5.21 -24.61 16.16
C LEU A 389 -4.54 -25.97 15.90
N GLU A 390 -4.04 -26.21 14.68
CA GLU A 390 -3.19 -27.36 14.33
C GLU A 390 -1.71 -27.19 14.72
N ASP A 391 -1.23 -25.96 14.95
CA ASP A 391 0.13 -25.68 15.40
C ASP A 391 0.25 -25.94 16.91
N GLU A 392 0.71 -27.14 17.28
CA GLU A 392 0.90 -27.56 18.68
C GLU A 392 1.75 -26.57 19.48
N GLN A 393 2.78 -25.99 18.87
CA GLN A 393 3.65 -25.03 19.55
C GLN A 393 2.89 -23.73 19.84
N TRP A 394 2.15 -23.21 18.87
CA TRP A 394 1.34 -22.02 19.08
C TRP A 394 0.25 -22.24 20.13
N VAL A 395 -0.42 -23.41 20.10
CA VAL A 395 -1.47 -23.74 21.07
C VAL A 395 -0.92 -23.79 22.50
N GLU A 396 0.30 -24.31 22.68
CA GLU A 396 1.01 -24.30 23.96
C GLU A 396 1.42 -22.90 24.41
N ASP A 397 1.82 -22.02 23.47
CA ASP A 397 2.33 -20.68 23.76
C ASP A 397 1.22 -19.62 23.94
N ALA A 398 0.05 -19.78 23.31
CA ALA A 398 -0.99 -18.76 23.28
C ALA A 398 -1.91 -18.79 24.53
N THR A 399 -1.91 -17.69 25.29
CA THR A 399 -2.65 -17.51 26.56
C THR A 399 -4.13 -17.90 26.52
N TYR A 400 -4.81 -17.63 25.40
CA TYR A 400 -6.25 -17.86 25.20
C TYR A 400 -6.52 -18.89 24.09
N SER A 401 -5.62 -19.83 23.84
CA SER A 401 -5.83 -20.90 22.84
C SER A 401 -7.10 -21.71 23.09
N ASP A 402 -7.44 -22.00 24.36
CA ASP A 402 -8.69 -22.66 24.77
C ASP A 402 -9.95 -21.83 24.49
N GLN A 403 -9.85 -20.50 24.52
CA GLN A 403 -10.96 -19.62 24.13
C GLN A 403 -11.18 -19.70 22.62
N LEU A 404 -10.10 -19.61 21.83
CA LEU A 404 -10.16 -19.75 20.38
C LEU A 404 -10.76 -21.10 19.98
N ARG A 405 -10.27 -22.19 20.57
CA ARG A 405 -10.76 -23.54 20.26
C ARG A 405 -12.26 -23.68 20.47
N ARG A 406 -12.78 -23.20 21.60
CA ARG A 406 -14.23 -23.25 21.88
C ARG A 406 -15.04 -22.40 20.90
N ALA A 407 -14.56 -21.19 20.58
CA ALA A 407 -15.23 -20.33 19.63
C ALA A 407 -15.24 -20.93 18.21
N PHE A 408 -14.15 -21.59 17.82
CA PHE A 408 -14.03 -22.28 16.55
C PHE A 408 -14.96 -23.50 16.48
N GLU A 409 -14.97 -24.36 17.53
CA GLU A 409 -15.91 -25.49 17.63
C GLU A 409 -17.38 -25.04 17.60
N GLU A 410 -17.71 -23.93 18.27
CA GLU A 410 -19.05 -23.35 18.23
C GLU A 410 -19.41 -22.88 16.82
N TRP A 411 -18.52 -22.13 16.17
CA TRP A 411 -18.69 -21.69 14.79
C TRP A 411 -18.87 -22.87 13.82
N GLU A 412 -18.03 -23.90 13.91
CA GLU A 412 -18.14 -25.12 13.10
C GLU A 412 -19.47 -25.85 13.34
N SER A 413 -19.97 -25.84 14.58
CA SER A 413 -21.22 -26.52 14.95
C SER A 413 -22.48 -25.82 14.43
N GLN A 414 -22.41 -24.51 14.17
CA GLN A 414 -23.53 -23.74 13.62
C GLN A 414 -23.79 -24.08 12.14
N GLY A 415 -22.85 -24.74 11.47
CA GLY A 415 -23.06 -25.26 10.12
C GLY A 415 -23.14 -24.17 9.05
N ASP A 416 -22.67 -22.96 9.32
CA ASP A 416 -22.68 -21.81 8.42
C ASP A 416 -21.58 -21.90 7.34
N TYR A 417 -21.40 -23.11 6.78
CA TYR A 417 -20.48 -23.42 5.69
C TYR A 417 -21.04 -23.08 4.30
N ASP A 418 -22.32 -22.70 4.22
CA ASP A 418 -23.01 -22.45 2.94
C ASP A 418 -22.82 -21.01 2.43
N ASN A 419 -22.28 -20.10 3.26
CA ASN A 419 -21.90 -18.73 2.88
C ASN A 419 -20.56 -18.29 3.51
N PRO A 420 -19.45 -19.04 3.37
CA PRO A 420 -18.15 -18.45 3.63
C PRO A 420 -18.04 -17.24 2.69
N PRO A 421 -17.73 -16.03 3.19
CA PRO A 421 -17.45 -14.91 2.29
C PRO A 421 -16.41 -15.38 1.28
N PRO A 422 -16.46 -14.91 0.02
CA PRO A 422 -15.52 -15.34 -1.00
C PRO A 422 -14.10 -15.18 -0.43
N SER A 423 -13.43 -16.32 -0.20
CA SER A 423 -12.06 -16.30 0.29
C SER A 423 -11.24 -15.44 -0.68
N PRO A 424 -10.56 -14.38 -0.20
CA PRO A 424 -9.80 -13.50 -1.09
C PRO A 424 -8.56 -14.18 -1.71
N MET A 425 -8.33 -15.47 -1.44
CA MET A 425 -7.30 -16.30 -2.07
C MET A 425 -8.02 -17.49 -2.70
N VAL A 426 -8.06 -17.68 -4.03
CA VAL A 426 -6.92 -18.22 -4.80
C VAL A 426 -6.83 -17.70 -6.26
N ASP A 427 -7.82 -17.02 -6.83
CA ASP A 427 -7.87 -16.87 -8.32
C ASP A 427 -7.60 -15.46 -8.92
N ALA A 428 -7.10 -14.49 -8.15
CA ALA A 428 -6.84 -13.14 -8.69
C ALA A 428 -5.43 -12.93 -9.30
N PHE A 429 -4.59 -13.96 -9.38
CA PHE A 429 -3.22 -13.87 -9.92
C PHE A 429 -2.93 -14.87 -11.04
N VAL A 430 -3.83 -15.00 -12.01
CA VAL A 430 -3.53 -15.63 -13.31
C VAL A 430 -3.29 -14.56 -14.37
#